data_AF-A0A2T5H2E3-F1
#
_entry.id   AF-A0A2T5H2E3-F1
#
_cell.length_a   1.000
_cell.length_b   1.000
_cell.length_c   1.000
_cell.angle_alpha   90.00
_cell.angle_beta   90.00
_cell.angle_gamma   90.00
#
_symmetry.space_group_name_H-M   'P 1'
#
loop_
_entity.id
_entity.type
_entity.pdbx_description
1 polymer ?
#
loop_
_entity_poly.entity_id
_entity_poly.type
_entity_poly.pdbx_seq_one_letter_code
_entity_poly.pdbx_strand_id
1 'polypeptide(L)' 'MIRGFDRLFASANGGFVTRRYDVDGMTLYVSNGTGLWPGFALRLGRPAEMTRITLRATR' A
#
# COMPACT_ATOMS: atom_id res chain seq x y z
N MET A 1 5.39 -6.00 -3.91
CA MET A 1 5.21 -6.26 -5.36
C MET A 1 6.18 -5.49 -6.25
N ILE A 2 6.68 -6.20 -7.26
CA ILE A 2 7.51 -5.71 -8.35
C ILE A 2 6.73 -4.65 -9.14
N ARG A 3 7.39 -3.54 -9.52
CA ARG A 3 6.80 -2.51 -10.38
C ARG A 3 6.34 -3.14 -11.71
N GLY A 4 5.09 -2.90 -12.11
CA GLY A 4 4.42 -3.51 -13.27
C GLY A 4 3.43 -4.61 -12.89
N PHE A 5 3.76 -5.45 -11.89
CA PHE A 5 2.85 -6.51 -11.41
C PHE A 5 1.65 -5.94 -10.67
N ASP A 6 1.76 -4.73 -10.13
CA ASP A 6 0.67 -4.01 -9.46
C ASP A 6 -0.61 -3.96 -10.30
N ARG A 7 -0.50 -3.91 -11.63
CA ARG A 7 -1.66 -3.91 -12.54
C ARG A 7 -2.39 -5.26 -12.63
N LEU A 8 -1.68 -6.37 -12.42
CA LEU A 8 -2.25 -7.72 -12.48
C LEU A 8 -3.10 -8.03 -11.25
N PHE A 9 -2.70 -7.50 -10.09
CA PHE A 9 -3.37 -7.77 -8.81
C PHE A 9 -4.21 -6.58 -8.32
N ALA A 10 -4.22 -5.44 -9.03
CA ALA A 10 -5.06 -4.30 -8.66
C ALA A 10 -6.52 -4.71 -8.58
N SER A 11 -7.04 -5.44 -9.58
CA SER A 11 -8.44 -5.91 -9.59
C SER A 11 -8.77 -6.80 -8.39
N ALA A 12 -7.88 -7.72 -8.04
CA ALA A 12 -8.03 -8.59 -6.88
C ALA A 12 -7.98 -7.83 -5.54
N ASN A 13 -7.40 -6.63 -5.51
CA ASN A 13 -7.35 -5.74 -4.35
C ASN A 13 -8.34 -4.57 -4.45
N GLY A 14 -9.39 -4.68 -5.26
CA GLY A 14 -10.40 -3.62 -5.42
C GLY A 14 -9.86 -2.31 -6.02
N GLY A 15 -8.72 -2.37 -6.70
CA GLY A 15 -8.01 -1.23 -7.28
C GLY A 15 -6.93 -0.62 -6.37
N PHE A 16 -6.81 -1.08 -5.12
CA PHE A 16 -5.91 -0.49 -4.13
C PHE A 16 -4.57 -1.21 -4.07
N VAL A 17 -3.46 -0.48 -4.21
CA VAL A 17 -2.12 -1.10 -4.30
C VAL A 17 -1.04 -0.36 -3.51
N THR A 18 -1.08 0.97 -3.42
CA THR A 18 -0.07 1.76 -2.71
C THR A 18 -0.59 3.12 -2.31
N ARG A 19 0.01 3.71 -1.27
CA ARG A 19 -0.24 5.10 -0.85
C ARG A 19 -1.68 5.30 -0.36
N ARG A 20 -2.14 6.55 -0.41
CA ARG A 20 -3.39 7.05 0.13
C ARG A 20 -4.49 7.04 -0.94
N TYR A 21 -5.68 6.61 -0.55
CA TYR A 21 -6.92 6.69 -1.30
C TYR A 21 -7.98 7.40 -0.45
N ASP A 22 -8.87 8.13 -1.13
CA ASP A 22 -10.13 8.59 -0.57
C ASP A 22 -11.21 7.54 -0.90
N VAL A 23 -11.90 7.05 0.12
CA VAL A 23 -12.92 6.01 -0.01
C VAL A 23 -14.08 6.39 0.90
N ASP A 24 -15.21 6.79 0.32
CA ASP A 24 -16.43 7.15 1.03
C ASP A 24 -16.22 8.14 2.19
N GLY A 25 -15.39 9.16 1.97
CA GLY A 25 -15.06 10.17 2.98
C GLY A 25 -14.06 9.70 4.05
N MET A 26 -13.53 8.48 3.92
CA MET A 26 -12.46 7.93 4.76
C MET A 26 -11.12 7.91 4.01
N THR A 27 -10.04 7.84 4.80
CA THR A 27 -8.69 7.65 4.26
C THR A 27 -8.29 6.18 4.33
N LEU A 28 -8.12 5.54 3.17
CA LEU A 28 -7.46 4.23 3.08
C LEU A 28 -5.97 4.44 2.77
N TYR A 29 -5.10 3.86 3.58
CA TYR A 29 -3.66 3.90 3.33
C TYR A 29 -3.09 2.48 3.13
N VAL A 30 -2.56 2.21 1.93
CA VAL A 30 -1.92 0.94 1.59
C VAL A 30 -0.41 1.11 1.64
N SER A 31 0.18 0.67 2.76
CA SER A 31 1.63 0.71 2.98
C SER A 31 2.36 -0.19 1.98
N ASN A 32 3.55 0.24 1.55
CA ASN A 32 4.41 -0.62 0.74
C ASN A 32 5.10 -1.74 1.55
N GLY A 33 5.06 -1.68 2.88
CA GLY A 33 5.76 -2.61 3.75
C GLY A 33 7.29 -2.54 3.60
N THR A 34 7.99 -3.41 4.33
CA THR A 34 9.44 -3.31 4.54
C THR A 34 10.30 -4.03 3.48
N GLY A 35 9.69 -4.57 2.42
CA GLY A 35 10.40 -5.17 1.29
C GLY A 35 10.14 -6.66 1.04
N LEU A 36 9.55 -7.36 2.03
CA LEU A 36 9.04 -8.73 1.86
C LEU A 36 7.55 -8.74 1.50
N TRP A 37 7.14 -9.68 0.65
CA TRP A 37 5.73 -9.91 0.34
C TRP A 37 5.45 -11.42 0.30
N PRO A 38 4.35 -11.94 0.88
CA PRO A 38 4.06 -13.38 0.88
C PRO A 38 4.05 -13.95 -0.54
N GLY A 39 4.96 -14.89 -0.84
CA GLY A 39 5.13 -15.46 -2.18
C GLY A 39 6.18 -14.76 -3.07
N PHE A 40 6.78 -13.65 -2.63
CA PHE A 40 7.90 -12.99 -3.31
C PHE A 40 8.96 -12.55 -2.29
N ALA A 41 10.13 -13.19 -2.32
CA ALA A 41 11.21 -12.94 -1.36
C ALA A 41 11.74 -11.49 -1.38
N LEU A 42 11.53 -10.76 -2.48
CA LEU A 42 12.00 -9.39 -2.66
C LEU A 42 10.98 -8.52 -3.39
N ARG A 43 10.98 -7.21 -3.09
CA ARG A 43 10.21 -6.18 -3.80
C ARG A 43 11.13 -5.29 -4.63
N LEU A 44 11.04 -5.39 -5.95
CA LEU A 44 11.86 -4.59 -6.89
C LEU A 44 11.11 -3.36 -7.42
N GLY A 45 11.79 -2.21 -7.46
CA GLY A 45 11.27 -0.98 -8.07
C GLY A 45 10.18 -0.25 -7.28
N ARG A 46 9.96 -0.62 -6.02
CA ARG A 46 9.10 0.10 -5.07
C ARG A 46 9.84 0.26 -3.75
N PRO A 47 9.99 1.49 -3.21
CA PRO A 47 10.74 1.71 -1.98
C PRO A 47 10.07 1.02 -0.80
N ALA A 48 10.89 0.52 0.13
CA ALA A 48 10.43 0.03 1.41
C ALA A 48 9.83 1.17 2.23
N GLU A 49 8.84 0.85 3.05
CA GLU A 49 8.08 1.82 3.81
C GLU A 49 7.66 1.24 5.16
N MET A 50 7.83 2.04 6.22
CA MET A 50 7.27 1.77 7.53
C MET A 50 6.42 2.96 7.95
N THR A 51 5.11 2.80 7.79
CA THR A 51 4.15 3.90 7.96
C THR A 51 3.85 4.12 9.44
N ARG A 52 4.00 5.36 9.92
CA ARG A 52 3.55 5.79 11.25
C ARG A 52 2.33 6.68 11.12
N ILE A 53 1.19 6.21 11.64
CA ILE A 53 -0.04 7.00 11.72
C ILE A 53 -0.13 7.62 13.12
N THR A 54 -0.18 8.94 13.20
CA THR A 54 -0.40 9.67 14.45
C THR A 54 -1.79 10.29 14.42
N LEU A 55 -2.68 9.79 15.27
CA LEU A 55 -4.03 10.32 15.42
C LEU A 55 -4.00 11.46 16.45
N ARG A 56 -4.78 12.50 16.21
CA ARG A 56 -4.98 13.62 17.14
C ARG A 56 -6.48 13.76 17.40
N ALA A 57 -6.84 14.10 18.63
CA ALA A 57 -8.22 14.42 18.95
C ALA A 57 -8.67 15.66 18.18
N THR A 58 -9.92 15.66 17.73
CA THR A 58 -10.58 16.86 17.20
C THR A 58 -10.70 17.87 18.34
N ARG A 59 -10.41 19.14 18.07
CA ARG A 59 -10.63 20.23 19.03
C ARG A 59 -12.11 20.55 19.13
#